data_AF-A0A556CJA6-F1
#
_entry.id   AF-A0A556CJA6-F1
#
_cell.length_a   1.000
_cell.length_b   1.000
_cell.length_c   1.000
_cell.angle_alpha   90.00
_cell.angle_beta   90.00
_cell.angle_gamma   90.00
#
_symmetry.space_group_name_H-M   'P 1'
#
loop_
_entity.id
_entity.type
_entity.pdbx_description
1 polymer ?
#
loop_
_entity_poly.entity_id
_entity_poly.type
_entity_poly.pdbx_seq_one_letter_code
_entity_poly.pdbx_strand_id
1 'polypeptide(L)'
;MNFKNYKICSIYGQQMWHDQAIIIGNKKGLEQLRDMIDVALTENQSEDVFYPTDFEGYELKIICLEDEKTLEHLALPYHDENYYTKNDNEIAPESINNKKST
;
A
#
# COMPACT_ATOMS: atom_id res chain seq x y z
N MET A 1 -18.94 15.27 -12.20
CA MET A 1 -18.99 13.99 -11.45
C MET A 1 -19.40 14.27 -10.01
N ASN A 2 -20.22 13.41 -9.38
CA ASN A 2 -20.58 13.55 -7.95
C ASN A 2 -19.81 12.50 -7.13
N PHE A 3 -18.74 12.92 -6.46
CA PHE A 3 -17.87 12.03 -5.68
C PHE A 3 -18.49 11.54 -4.35
N LYS A 4 -19.68 12.01 -3.95
CA LYS A 4 -20.30 11.66 -2.65
C LYS A 4 -20.65 10.18 -2.50
N ASN A 5 -20.84 9.47 -3.61
CA ASN A 5 -21.25 8.06 -3.61
C ASN A 5 -20.08 7.10 -3.83
N TYR A 6 -18.87 7.60 -4.08
CA TYR A 6 -17.69 6.78 -4.38
C TYR A 6 -16.71 6.82 -3.23
N LYS A 7 -15.96 5.73 -3.04
CA LYS A 7 -14.82 5.67 -2.14
C LYS A 7 -13.60 6.11 -2.95
N ILE A 8 -13.22 7.37 -2.81
CA ILE A 8 -12.06 7.92 -3.53
C ILE A 8 -10.90 7.95 -2.56
N CYS A 9 -9.80 7.31 -2.94
CA CYS A 9 -8.55 7.36 -2.21
C CYS A 9 -7.40 7.11 -3.18
N SER A 10 -6.41 7.99 -3.14
CA SER A 10 -5.20 7.96 -3.95
C SER A 10 -4.00 7.94 -3.02
N ILE A 11 -3.06 7.04 -3.30
CA ILE A 11 -1.85 6.83 -2.53
C ILE A 11 -0.67 7.18 -3.42
N TYR A 12 0.15 8.11 -2.95
CA TYR A 12 1.35 8.58 -3.63
C TYR A 12 2.56 8.19 -2.78
N GLY A 13 3.40 7.31 -3.32
CA GLY A 13 4.66 6.90 -2.70
C GLY A 13 5.70 8.02 -2.69
N GLN A 14 6.80 7.80 -1.96
CA GLN A 14 7.95 8.72 -1.94
C GLN A 14 8.74 8.62 -3.25
N GLN A 15 9.23 9.74 -3.78
CA GLN A 15 10.12 9.69 -4.95
C GLN A 15 11.51 9.20 -4.54
N MET A 16 12.06 9.81 -3.48
CA MET A 16 13.37 9.47 -2.90
C MET A 16 13.37 9.54 -1.37
N TRP A 17 14.53 9.25 -0.75
CA TRP A 17 14.70 9.42 0.69
C TRP A 17 14.40 10.86 1.12
N HIS A 18 13.77 11.00 2.29
CA HIS A 18 13.32 12.27 2.87
C HIS A 18 12.12 12.95 2.19
N ASP A 19 11.55 12.39 1.11
CA ASP A 19 10.31 12.90 0.52
C ASP A 19 9.06 12.51 1.32
N GLN A 20 7.97 13.23 1.05
CA GLN A 20 6.65 12.91 1.60
C GLN A 20 5.97 11.81 0.78
N ALA A 21 5.38 10.83 1.47
CA ALA A 21 4.27 10.06 0.92
C ALA A 21 2.96 10.80 1.23
N ILE A 22 1.99 10.71 0.32
CA ILE A 22 0.72 11.44 0.44
C ILE A 22 -0.43 10.47 0.25
N ILE A 23 -1.42 10.54 1.14
CA ILE A 23 -2.70 9.84 0.98
C ILE A 23 -3.80 10.89 0.93
N ILE A 24 -4.56 10.90 -0.17
CA ILE A 24 -5.69 11.82 -0.36
C ILE A 24 -6.93 10.99 -0.62
N GLY A 25 -7.94 11.14 0.23
CA GLY A 25 -9.23 10.48 0.02
C GLY A 25 -10.38 11.31 0.56
N ASN A 26 -11.57 11.00 0.07
CA ASN A 26 -12.78 11.45 0.75
C ASN A 26 -13.00 10.60 2.01
N LYS A 27 -13.92 11.03 2.89
CA LYS A 27 -14.19 10.32 4.15
C LYS A 27 -14.39 8.82 3.96
N LYS A 28 -15.20 8.41 2.98
CA LYS A 28 -15.50 6.99 2.71
C LYS A 28 -14.29 6.18 2.23
N GLY A 29 -13.42 6.78 1.42
CA GLY A 29 -12.18 6.14 0.96
C GLY A 29 -11.14 6.01 2.08
N LEU A 30 -11.00 7.04 2.93
CA LEU A 30 -10.12 6.95 4.10
C LEU A 30 -10.64 5.98 5.17
N GLU A 31 -11.97 5.89 5.34
CA GLU A 31 -12.58 4.88 6.22
C GLU A 31 -12.33 3.46 5.70
N GLN A 32 -12.44 3.22 4.38
CA GLN A 32 -12.08 1.93 3.78
C GLN A 32 -10.62 1.58 4.03
N LEU A 33 -9.70 2.54 3.85
CA LEU A 33 -8.28 2.33 4.12
C LEU A 33 -8.03 1.98 5.59
N ARG A 34 -8.66 2.70 6.53
CA ARG A 34 -8.57 2.39 7.96
C ARG A 34 -9.07 0.97 8.25
N ASP A 35 -10.24 0.61 7.75
CA ASP A 35 -10.84 -0.70 8.02
C ASP A 35 -9.95 -1.83 7.46
N MET A 36 -9.29 -1.61 6.31
CA MET A 36 -8.29 -2.54 5.80
C MET A 36 -7.06 -2.67 6.68
N ILE A 37 -6.55 -1.58 7.26
CA ILE A 37 -5.44 -1.63 8.22
C ILE A 37 -5.86 -2.45 9.44
N ASP A 38 -7.06 -2.19 9.97
CA ASP A 38 -7.60 -2.93 11.12
C ASP A 38 -7.68 -4.44 10.83
N VAL A 39 -8.14 -4.84 9.64
CA VAL A 39 -8.16 -6.25 9.21
C VAL A 39 -6.75 -6.81 9.06
N ALA A 40 -5.81 -6.07 8.47
CA ALA A 40 -4.43 -6.54 8.33
C ALA A 40 -3.74 -6.76 9.68
N LEU A 41 -4.07 -5.95 10.69
CA LEU A 41 -3.57 -6.12 12.05
C LEU A 41 -4.10 -7.39 12.72
N THR A 42 -5.29 -7.89 12.37
CA THR A 42 -5.85 -9.13 12.94
C THR A 42 -5.54 -10.37 12.11
N GLU A 43 -5.59 -10.26 10.77
CA GLU A 43 -5.47 -11.38 9.82
C GLU A 43 -4.12 -11.43 9.11
N ASN A 44 -3.17 -10.59 9.52
CA ASN A 44 -1.84 -10.37 8.94
C ASN A 44 -1.83 -9.73 7.54
N GLN A 45 -2.97 -9.67 6.86
CA GLN A 45 -3.12 -8.95 5.60
C GLN A 45 -4.58 -8.65 5.23
N SER A 46 -4.75 -7.64 4.37
CA SER A 46 -6.02 -7.30 3.73
C SER A 46 -5.79 -6.85 2.29
N GLU A 47 -6.83 -6.96 1.45
CA GLU A 47 -6.79 -6.63 0.04
C GLU A 47 -8.17 -6.11 -0.39
N ASP A 48 -8.19 -5.01 -1.13
CA ASP A 48 -9.42 -4.40 -1.66
C ASP A 48 -9.09 -3.50 -2.87
N VAL A 49 -10.12 -3.13 -3.63
CA VAL A 49 -9.98 -2.25 -4.79
C VAL A 49 -10.20 -0.78 -4.38
N PHE A 50 -9.27 0.07 -4.80
CA PHE A 50 -9.28 1.51 -4.59
C PHE A 50 -9.45 2.25 -5.92
N TYR A 51 -9.99 3.46 -5.84
CA TYR A 51 -10.26 4.28 -7.02
C TYR A 51 -9.67 5.68 -6.86
N PRO A 52 -8.81 6.12 -7.81
CA PRO A 52 -8.43 7.52 -7.98
C PRO A 52 -9.58 8.32 -8.59
N THR A 53 -9.35 9.61 -8.83
CA THR A 53 -10.36 10.52 -9.40
C THR A 53 -10.73 10.23 -10.85
N ASP A 54 -9.91 9.45 -11.57
CA ASP A 54 -10.18 8.97 -12.93
C ASP A 54 -10.99 7.66 -12.96
N PHE A 55 -11.24 7.04 -11.81
CA PHE A 55 -11.99 5.80 -11.64
C PHE A 55 -11.33 4.55 -12.23
N GLU A 56 -10.05 4.61 -12.61
CA GLU A 56 -9.28 3.42 -12.96
C GLU A 56 -8.87 2.72 -11.67
N GLY A 57 -9.49 1.57 -11.39
CA GLY A 57 -9.29 0.85 -10.14
C GLY A 57 -7.88 0.28 -10.01
N TYR A 58 -7.34 0.29 -8.79
CA TYR A 58 -6.11 -0.41 -8.45
C TYR A 58 -6.32 -1.31 -7.23
N GLU A 59 -5.64 -2.46 -7.22
CA GLU A 59 -5.63 -3.34 -6.07
C GLU A 59 -4.66 -2.79 -5.02
N LEU A 60 -5.15 -2.60 -3.80
CA LEU A 60 -4.32 -2.24 -2.67
C LEU A 60 -4.21 -3.44 -1.75
N LYS A 61 -2.98 -3.79 -1.39
CA LYS A 61 -2.68 -4.83 -0.40
C LYS A 61 -2.01 -4.20 0.82
N ILE A 62 -2.52 -4.51 2.00
CA ILE A 62 -1.90 -4.12 3.28
C ILE A 62 -1.42 -5.40 3.95
N ILE A 63 -0.13 -5.45 4.31
CA ILE A 63 0.49 -6.61 4.92
C ILE A 63 1.05 -6.18 6.27
N CYS A 64 0.58 -6.81 7.34
CA CYS A 64 1.17 -6.70 8.67
C CYS A 64 2.22 -7.81 8.79
N LEU A 65 3.49 -7.46 8.66
CA LEU A 65 4.62 -8.39 8.65
C LEU A 65 5.46 -8.23 9.92
N GLU A 66 5.66 -9.33 10.65
CA GLU A 66 6.45 -9.38 11.90
C GLU A 66 7.81 -10.09 11.71
N ASP A 67 8.08 -10.67 10.53
CA ASP A 67 9.36 -11.33 10.26
C ASP A 67 10.47 -10.30 10.02
N GLU A 68 11.28 -10.06 11.06
CA GLU A 68 12.37 -9.08 11.04
C GLU A 68 13.35 -9.32 9.88
N LYS A 69 13.64 -10.59 9.53
CA LYS A 69 14.55 -10.91 8.44
C LYS A 69 14.02 -10.46 7.09
N THR A 70 12.74 -10.67 6.83
CA THR A 70 12.09 -10.17 5.61
C THR A 70 12.03 -8.65 5.61
N LEU A 71 11.73 -8.01 6.75
CA LEU A 71 11.73 -6.54 6.87
C LEU A 71 13.10 -5.92 6.56
N GLU A 72 14.19 -6.52 7.02
CA GLU A 72 15.56 -6.05 6.76
C GLU A 72 15.95 -6.08 5.27
N HIS A 73 15.33 -6.96 4.49
CA HIS A 73 15.63 -7.14 3.07
C HIS A 73 14.54 -6.57 2.15
N LEU A 74 13.50 -5.95 2.69
CA LEU A 74 12.43 -5.37 1.89
C LEU A 74 12.99 -4.31 0.94
N ALA A 75 12.59 -4.36 -0.33
CA ALA A 75 12.92 -3.32 -1.29
C ALA A 75 12.46 -1.95 -0.78
N LEU A 76 13.27 -0.91 -1.00
CA LEU A 76 12.95 0.44 -0.54
C LEU A 76 11.71 0.98 -1.28
N PRO A 77 10.87 1.80 -0.64
CA PRO A 77 9.58 2.23 -1.19
C PRO A 77 9.71 3.39 -2.19
N TYR A 78 10.90 3.65 -2.73
CA TYR A 78 11.19 4.78 -3.61
C TYR A 78 10.84 4.43 -5.06
N HIS A 79 10.20 5.36 -5.76
CA HIS A 79 9.72 5.12 -7.14
C HIS A 79 10.53 5.84 -8.23
N ASP A 80 11.54 6.66 -7.89
CA ASP A 80 12.41 7.31 -8.88
C ASP A 80 13.73 6.52 -9.05
N GLU A 81 13.87 5.89 -10.21
CA GLU A 81 15.03 5.05 -10.55
C GLU A 81 16.35 5.84 -10.68
N ASN A 82 16.30 7.16 -10.81
CA ASN A 82 17.50 8.01 -10.82
C ASN A 82 18.16 8.09 -9.44
N TYR A 83 17.37 7.94 -8.37
CA TYR A 83 17.84 7.98 -6.98
C TYR A 83 18.04 6.58 -6.40
N TYR A 84 17.26 5.61 -6.86
CA TYR A 84 17.30 4.25 -6.32
C TYR A 84 17.18 3.20 -7.41
N THR A 85 18.20 2.34 -7.50
CA THR A 85 18.15 1.14 -8.35
C THR A 85 17.94 -0.07 -7.45
N LYS A 86 16.89 -0.85 -7.74
CA LYS A 86 16.62 -2.10 -7.03
C LYS A 86 17.81 -3.05 -7.12
N ASN A 87 18.10 -3.74 -6.02
CA ASN A 87 19.15 -4.73 -5.91
C ASN A 87 18.54 -6.15 -5.97
N ASP A 88 19.22 -7.09 -6.62
CA ASP A 88 18.79 -8.49 -6.76
C ASP A 88 18.60 -9.21 -5.41
N ASN A 89 19.20 -8.71 -4.33
CA ASN A 89 19.07 -9.27 -2.99
C ASN A 89 17.86 -8.73 -2.20
N GLU A 90 17.10 -7.79 -2.75
CA GLU A 90 15.94 -7.22 -2.09
C GLU A 90 14.67 -8.06 -2.32
N ILE A 91 13.81 -8.10 -1.30
CA ILE A 91 12.51 -8.75 -1.37
C ILE A 91 11.50 -7.75 -1.91
N ALA A 92 10.98 -8.03 -3.10
CA ALA A 92 9.93 -7.24 -3.71
C ALA A 92 8.61 -7.37 -2.91
N PRO A 93 7.89 -6.26 -2.64
CA PRO A 93 6.66 -6.30 -1.83
C PRO A 93 5.57 -7.21 -2.41
N GLU A 94 5.52 -7.38 -3.74
CA GLU A 94 4.55 -8.23 -4.44
C GLU A 94 4.75 -9.73 -4.16
N SER A 95 5.96 -10.13 -3.74
CA SER A 95 6.27 -11.52 -3.41
C SER A 95 5.80 -11.94 -2.01
N ILE A 96 5.41 -11.00 -1.16
CA ILE A 96 5.03 -11.26 0.22
C ILE A 96 3.58 -11.76 0.28
N ASN A 97 3.37 -12.91 0.92
CA ASN A 97 2.06 -13.45 1.22
C ASN A 97 2.01 -13.82 2.71
N ASN A 98 1.10 -13.21 3.47
CA ASN A 98 1.04 -13.39 4.91
C ASN A 98 -0.33 -13.85 5.41
N LYS A 99 -1.18 -14.43 4.54
CA LYS A 99 -2.47 -15.01 4.98
C LYS A 99 -2.23 -16.02 6.09
N LYS A 100 -2.92 -15.87 7.23
CA LYS A 100 -3.04 -16.95 8.20
C LYS A 100 -3.64 -18.17 7.49
N SER A 101 -3.01 -19.33 7.66
CA SER A 101 -3.60 -20.60 7.23
C SER A 101 -4.93 -20.78 7.97
N THR A 102 -6.03 -20.82 7.22
CA THR A 102 -7.35 -21.28 7.71
C THR A 102 -7.32 -22.74 8.11
#